data_AF-F3CC59-F1
#
_entry.id   AF-F3CC59-F1
#
_cell.length_a   1.000
_cell.length_b   1.000
_cell.length_c   1.000
_cell.angle_alpha   90.00
_cell.angle_beta   90.00
_cell.angle_gamma   90.00
#
_symmetry.space_group_name_H-M   'P 1'
#
loop_
_entity.id
_entity.type
_entity.pdbx_description
1 polymer ?
#
loop_
_entity_poly.entity_id
_entity_poly.type
_entity_poly.pdbx_seq_one_letter_code
_entity_poly.pdbx_strand_id
1 'polypeptide(L)'
;MQNRQSQGAWEGEQAQMLLALCAAVLLCWMFFDIFVYWTTWTLYWLWKMVDFPFIHAWAGGKINLLADVANHAKAVTLDEWLEVMNATSGILLLFLIPLVIVSSWGLAQHPVLPFRSKRLVNIHTLPGLVSRFAPSVIPVLAASGPDGLMNDTSPSNAWALKPEEFAERYNLVQRKVLDREAARAVFEEQVGDVHDGLLDLTPYERALLAVFGLQVFLNDRKAATRLLDDLNRSCMIK
;
A
#
# COMPACT_ATOMS: atom_id res chain seq x y z
N MET A 1 -19.74 -0.03 17.07
CA MET A 1 -19.34 1.31 17.52
C MET A 1 -18.69 2.03 16.35
N GLN A 2 -19.38 3.01 15.77
CA GLN A 2 -18.93 3.76 14.59
C GLN A 2 -17.88 4.80 15.01
N ASN A 3 -16.75 4.77 14.31
CA ASN A 3 -15.65 5.70 14.47
C ASN A 3 -16.06 7.07 13.86
N ARG A 4 -16.46 8.03 14.68
CA ARG A 4 -16.66 9.42 14.24
C ARG A 4 -15.29 10.05 14.01
N GLN A 5 -14.93 10.28 12.75
CA GLN A 5 -13.79 11.13 12.40
C GLN A 5 -13.99 12.54 12.96
N SER A 6 -12.93 13.09 13.54
CA SER A 6 -12.87 14.38 14.22
C SER A 6 -13.00 15.55 13.24
N GLN A 7 -14.21 16.07 13.07
CA GLN A 7 -14.47 17.32 12.33
C GLN A 7 -13.79 18.56 12.95
N GLY A 8 -13.41 18.52 14.24
CA GLY A 8 -12.78 19.66 14.93
C GLY A 8 -11.27 19.84 14.73
N ALA A 9 -10.57 18.89 14.09
CA ALA A 9 -9.11 19.01 13.88
C ALA A 9 -8.77 20.01 12.76
N TRP A 10 -9.60 20.06 11.72
CA TRP A 10 -9.37 20.88 10.52
C TRP A 10 -9.59 22.39 10.78
N GLU A 11 -10.57 22.75 11.60
CA GLU A 11 -10.85 24.15 11.96
C GLU A 11 -9.74 24.73 12.85
N GLY A 12 -9.17 23.93 13.76
CA GLY A 12 -8.05 24.31 14.61
C GLY A 12 -6.75 24.54 13.82
N GLU A 13 -6.42 23.64 12.90
CA GLU A 13 -5.24 23.78 12.03
C GLU A 13 -5.36 25.00 11.11
N GLN A 14 -6.53 25.23 10.51
CA GLN A 14 -6.77 26.39 9.65
C GLN A 14 -6.70 27.72 10.43
N ALA A 15 -7.26 27.78 11.63
CA ALA A 15 -7.17 28.97 12.49
C ALA A 15 -5.73 29.25 12.95
N GLN A 16 -4.95 28.20 13.25
CA GLN A 16 -3.53 28.33 13.59
C GLN A 16 -2.69 28.79 12.40
N MET A 17 -2.97 28.29 11.18
CA MET A 17 -2.32 28.76 9.95
C MET A 17 -2.62 30.23 9.67
N LEU A 18 -3.87 30.67 9.84
CA LEU A 18 -4.24 32.08 9.70
C LEU A 18 -3.54 32.97 10.73
N LEU A 19 -3.47 32.53 11.99
CA LEU A 19 -2.80 33.28 13.05
C LEU A 19 -1.28 33.36 12.82
N ALA A 20 -0.67 32.28 12.33
CA ALA A 20 0.74 32.26 11.92
C ALA A 20 1.01 33.20 10.72
N LEU A 21 0.09 33.25 9.75
CA LEU A 21 0.21 34.15 8.60
C LEU A 21 0.08 35.62 9.03
N CYS A 22 -0.89 35.94 9.89
CA CYS A 22 -1.04 37.27 10.48
C CYS A 22 0.20 37.68 11.29
N ALA A 23 0.78 36.76 12.07
CA ALA A 23 2.01 37.00 12.81
C ALA A 23 3.21 37.24 11.87
N ALA A 24 3.32 36.48 10.77
CA ALA A 24 4.36 36.68 9.77
C ALA A 24 4.23 38.03 9.06
N VAL A 25 3.01 38.46 8.70
CA VAL A 25 2.76 39.78 8.11
C VAL A 25 3.12 40.90 9.08
N LEU A 26 2.77 40.76 10.37
CA LEU A 26 3.16 41.71 11.41
C LEU A 26 4.68 41.78 11.59
N LEU A 27 5.38 40.64 11.54
CA LEU A 27 6.85 40.61 11.59
C LEU A 27 7.49 41.27 10.37
N CYS A 28 6.97 41.01 9.17
CA CYS A 28 7.43 41.67 7.94
C CYS A 28 7.18 43.18 7.97
N TRP A 29 6.10 43.64 8.60
CA TRP A 29 5.83 45.06 8.80
C TRP A 29 6.77 45.70 9.83
N MET A 30 7.01 45.02 10.96
CA MET A 30 7.87 45.53 12.03
C MET A 30 9.36 45.58 11.63
N PHE A 31 9.80 44.69 10.74
CA PHE A 31 11.16 44.60 10.22
C PHE A 31 11.21 44.85 8.71
N PHE A 32 10.49 45.87 8.25
CA PHE A 32 10.35 46.17 6.83
C PHE A 32 11.70 46.42 6.13
N ASP A 33 12.62 47.12 6.79
CA ASP A 33 13.97 47.41 6.29
C ASP A 33 14.79 46.13 6.06
N ILE A 34 14.75 45.20 7.02
CA ILE A 34 15.41 43.89 6.94
C ILE A 34 14.73 43.03 5.88
N PHE A 35 13.40 43.08 5.76
CA PHE A 35 12.64 42.34 4.76
C PHE A 35 12.95 42.80 3.33
N VAL A 36 13.02 44.12 3.10
CA VAL A 36 13.43 44.71 1.81
C VAL A 36 14.85 44.28 1.46
N TYR A 37 15.76 44.30 2.43
CA TYR A 37 17.14 43.84 2.23
C TYR A 37 17.21 42.36 1.82
N TRP A 38 16.55 41.46 2.55
CA TRP A 38 16.60 40.02 2.25
C TRP A 38 15.91 39.65 0.94
N THR A 39 14.80 40.30 0.61
CA THR A 39 14.09 40.08 -0.66
C THR A 39 14.96 40.52 -1.84
N THR A 40 15.49 41.75 -1.80
CA THR A 40 16.38 42.26 -2.85
C THR A 40 17.69 41.49 -2.95
N TRP A 41 18.27 41.07 -1.83
CA TRP A 41 19.47 40.22 -1.78
C TRP A 41 19.25 38.84 -2.42
N THR A 42 18.12 38.19 -2.12
CA THR A 42 17.78 36.88 -2.70
C THR A 42 17.59 37.00 -4.21
N LEU A 43 16.85 38.03 -4.66
CA LEU A 43 16.66 38.29 -6.09
C LEU A 43 17.99 38.64 -6.77
N TYR A 44 18.86 39.42 -6.13
CA TYR A 44 20.18 39.77 -6.66
C TYR A 44 21.01 38.53 -6.98
N TRP A 45 21.05 37.55 -6.07
CA TRP A 45 21.76 36.30 -6.31
C TRP A 45 21.12 35.44 -7.39
N LEU A 46 19.78 35.38 -7.45
CA LEU A 46 19.07 34.67 -8.51
C LEU A 46 19.37 35.28 -9.89
N TRP A 47 19.39 36.60 -10.00
CA TRP A 47 19.75 37.31 -11.23
C TRP A 47 21.21 37.09 -11.62
N LYS A 48 22.12 37.11 -10.65
CA LYS A 48 23.55 36.84 -10.89
C LYS A 48 23.81 35.42 -11.39
N MET A 49 23.02 34.43 -10.96
CA MET A 49 23.14 33.04 -11.42
C MET A 49 22.65 32.84 -12.86
N VAL A 50 21.80 33.74 -13.36
CA VAL A 50 21.22 33.72 -14.72
C VAL A 50 21.91 34.75 -15.64
N ASP A 51 22.90 35.48 -15.14
CA ASP A 51 23.64 36.48 -15.89
C ASP A 51 24.60 35.83 -16.90
N PHE A 52 24.14 35.70 -18.14
CA PHE A 52 24.93 35.22 -19.28
C PHE A 52 25.35 36.40 -20.18
N PRO A 53 26.49 36.32 -20.89
CA PRO A 53 27.02 37.42 -21.71
C PRO A 53 26.02 38.02 -22.73
N PHE A 54 25.07 37.22 -23.23
CA PHE A 54 24.05 37.67 -24.18
C PHE A 54 22.88 38.44 -23.55
N ILE A 55 22.61 38.21 -22.26
CA ILE A 55 21.48 38.81 -21.51
C ILE A 55 21.99 39.88 -20.52
N HIS A 56 23.31 40.04 -20.41
CA HIS A 56 23.98 40.91 -19.44
C HIS A 56 23.51 42.37 -19.47
N ALA A 57 23.23 42.95 -20.64
CA ALA A 57 22.71 44.32 -20.72
C ALA A 57 21.32 44.48 -20.06
N TRP A 58 20.50 43.43 -20.11
CA TRP A 58 19.16 43.43 -19.53
C TRP A 58 19.17 43.00 -18.06
N ALA A 59 19.93 41.95 -17.72
CA ALA A 59 20.10 41.47 -16.34
C ALA A 59 20.88 42.49 -15.49
N GLY A 60 21.93 43.10 -16.03
CA GLY A 60 22.76 44.09 -15.34
C GLY A 60 21.96 45.32 -14.89
N GLY A 61 21.00 45.80 -15.69
CA GLY A 61 20.10 46.87 -15.29
C GLY A 61 19.24 46.51 -14.08
N LYS A 62 18.75 45.26 -14.01
CA LYS A 62 17.96 44.75 -12.88
C LYS A 62 18.82 44.48 -11.64
N ILE A 63 20.03 43.96 -11.82
CA ILE A 63 21.01 43.72 -10.76
C ILE A 63 21.42 45.03 -10.08
N ASN A 64 21.67 46.08 -10.87
CA ASN A 64 22.04 47.40 -10.34
C ASN A 64 20.89 48.06 -9.57
N LEU A 65 19.65 47.95 -10.08
CA LEU A 65 18.46 48.43 -9.37
C LEU A 65 18.26 47.70 -8.03
N LEU A 66 18.47 46.38 -7.99
CA LEU A 66 18.39 45.61 -6.74
C LEU A 66 19.51 45.99 -5.76
N ALA A 67 20.72 46.24 -6.24
CA ALA A 67 21.85 46.65 -5.41
C ALA A 67 21.65 48.06 -4.83
N ASP A 68 21.10 48.99 -5.61
CA ASP A 68 20.84 50.37 -5.16
C ASP A 68 19.76 50.40 -4.07
N VAL A 69 18.66 49.67 -4.27
CA VAL A 69 17.56 49.53 -3.31
C VAL A 69 18.01 48.81 -2.03
N ALA A 70 18.88 47.80 -2.14
CA ALA A 70 19.43 47.11 -0.97
C ALA A 70 20.34 48.03 -0.13
N ASN A 71 21.13 48.89 -0.77
CA ASN A 71 22.00 49.85 -0.07
C ASN A 71 21.21 50.98 0.59
N HIS A 72 20.04 51.33 0.05
CA HIS A 72 19.14 52.37 0.57
C HIS A 72 17.92 51.80 1.32
N ALA A 73 17.92 50.52 1.70
CA ALA A 73 16.76 49.80 2.25
C ALA A 73 16.08 50.46 3.45
N LYS A 74 16.77 51.34 4.21
CA LYS A 74 16.20 52.09 5.34
C LYS A 74 15.31 53.27 4.94
N ALA A 75 15.46 53.78 3.71
CA ALA A 75 14.75 54.95 3.20
C ALA A 75 13.68 54.61 2.15
N VAL A 76 13.61 53.34 1.73
CA VAL A 76 12.72 52.86 0.67
C VAL A 76 11.28 52.76 1.20
N THR A 77 10.33 53.24 0.39
CA THR A 77 8.90 53.13 0.69
C THR A 77 8.31 51.82 0.14
N LEU A 78 7.13 51.43 0.63
CA LEU A 78 6.43 50.22 0.17
C LEU A 78 6.14 50.23 -1.34
N ASP A 79 5.75 51.38 -1.87
CA ASP A 79 5.40 51.53 -3.29
C ASP A 79 6.63 51.38 -4.19
N GLU A 80 7.74 51.98 -3.79
CA GLU A 80 9.03 51.87 -4.48
C GLU A 80 9.57 50.43 -4.45
N TRP A 81 9.44 49.74 -3.31
CA TRP A 81 9.79 48.33 -3.21
C TRP A 81 8.90 47.46 -4.11
N LEU A 82 7.59 47.69 -4.16
CA LEU A 82 6.67 46.95 -5.02
C LEU A 82 6.97 47.14 -6.50
N GLU A 83 7.32 48.36 -6.93
CA GLU A 83 7.70 48.65 -8.31
C GLU A 83 8.98 47.90 -8.70
N VAL A 84 10.00 47.92 -7.84
CA VAL A 84 11.26 47.20 -8.03
C VAL A 84 11.01 45.68 -8.06
N MET A 85 10.17 45.16 -7.17
CA MET A 85 9.81 43.75 -7.14
C MET A 85 9.02 43.33 -8.39
N ASN A 86 8.06 44.12 -8.85
CA ASN A 86 7.34 43.84 -10.10
C ASN A 86 8.30 43.82 -11.30
N ALA A 87 9.26 44.74 -11.31
CA ALA A 87 10.25 44.85 -12.37
C ALA A 87 11.32 43.74 -12.38
N THR A 88 11.52 43.00 -11.27
CA THR A 88 12.62 42.05 -11.08
C THR A 88 12.18 40.61 -10.75
N SER A 89 10.94 40.40 -10.28
CA SER A 89 10.42 39.11 -9.82
C SER A 89 10.15 38.09 -10.92
N GLY A 90 10.12 38.50 -12.20
CA GLY A 90 9.90 37.59 -13.33
C GLY A 90 10.90 36.43 -13.41
N ILE A 91 12.10 36.58 -12.82
CA ILE A 91 13.10 35.51 -12.75
C ILE A 91 12.64 34.30 -11.93
N LEU A 92 11.73 34.48 -10.97
CA LEU A 92 11.19 33.39 -10.17
C LEU A 92 10.44 32.38 -11.03
N LEU A 93 9.80 32.82 -12.12
CA LEU A 93 9.08 31.96 -13.05
C LEU A 93 10.02 30.99 -13.78
N LEU A 94 11.23 31.44 -14.11
CA LEU A 94 12.26 30.61 -14.74
C LEU A 94 12.68 29.43 -13.84
N PHE A 95 12.77 29.66 -12.53
CA PHE A 95 13.08 28.60 -11.55
C PHE A 95 11.86 27.79 -11.13
N LEU A 96 10.65 28.35 -11.19
CA LEU A 96 9.40 27.64 -10.86
C LEU A 96 9.06 26.57 -11.90
N ILE A 97 9.26 26.84 -13.19
CA ILE A 97 8.98 25.87 -14.27
C ILE A 97 9.65 24.51 -14.05
N PRO A 98 10.99 24.41 -13.87
CA PRO A 98 11.64 23.12 -13.67
C PRO A 98 11.18 22.45 -12.37
N LEU A 99 10.92 23.21 -11.30
CA LEU A 99 10.39 22.66 -10.05
C LEU A 99 9.01 22.02 -10.26
N VAL A 100 8.11 22.69 -10.99
CA VAL A 100 6.78 22.16 -11.32
C VAL A 100 6.89 20.92 -12.20
N ILE A 101 7.79 20.92 -13.20
CA ILE A 101 8.02 19.75 -14.06
C ILE A 101 8.51 18.55 -13.23
N VAL A 102 9.53 18.74 -12.38
CA VAL A 102 10.08 17.68 -11.54
C VAL A 102 9.04 17.17 -10.54
N SER A 103 8.25 18.07 -9.94
CA SER A 103 7.20 17.71 -8.99
C SER A 103 6.06 16.96 -9.67
N SER A 104 5.63 17.41 -10.85
CA SER A 104 4.62 16.75 -11.68
C SER A 104 5.09 15.37 -12.14
N TRP A 105 6.36 15.25 -12.54
CA TRP A 105 6.95 13.97 -12.92
C TRP A 105 7.03 13.02 -11.71
N GLY A 106 7.55 13.49 -10.58
CA GLY A 106 7.59 12.70 -9.33
C GLY A 106 6.21 12.23 -8.91
N LEU A 107 5.20 13.11 -9.01
CA LEU A 107 3.81 12.76 -8.76
C LEU A 107 3.33 11.69 -9.75
N ALA A 108 3.54 11.87 -11.05
CA ALA A 108 3.14 10.91 -12.09
C ALA A 108 3.78 9.52 -11.92
N GLN A 109 4.97 9.43 -11.33
CA GLN A 109 5.66 8.18 -11.01
C GLN A 109 5.29 7.60 -9.64
N HIS A 110 4.56 8.34 -8.80
CA HIS A 110 4.31 7.96 -7.43
C HIS A 110 3.45 6.69 -7.35
N PRO A 111 3.88 5.65 -6.60
CA PRO A 111 3.22 4.34 -6.57
C PRO A 111 1.83 4.36 -5.92
N VAL A 112 1.49 5.41 -5.17
CA VAL A 112 0.16 5.59 -4.56
C VAL A 112 -0.86 6.12 -5.59
N LEU A 113 -0.43 6.64 -6.75
CA LEU A 113 -1.39 7.10 -7.73
C LEU A 113 -2.15 5.92 -8.39
N PRO A 114 -3.50 5.96 -8.37
CA PRO A 114 -4.36 4.86 -8.82
C PRO A 114 -4.26 4.54 -10.32
N PHE A 115 -3.53 5.36 -11.11
CA PHE A 115 -3.37 5.16 -12.54
C PHE A 115 -2.48 3.97 -12.92
N ARG A 116 -1.63 3.46 -12.00
CA ARG A 116 -0.76 2.29 -12.28
C ARG A 116 -1.32 0.96 -11.77
N SER A 117 -2.18 0.94 -10.75
CA SER A 117 -2.92 -0.28 -10.38
C SER A 117 -4.16 -0.43 -11.27
N LYS A 118 -3.95 -0.68 -12.58
CA LYS A 118 -5.03 -0.78 -13.59
C LYS A 118 -6.07 -1.89 -13.33
N ARG A 119 -5.91 -2.73 -12.32
CA ARG A 119 -6.83 -3.83 -12.02
C ARG A 119 -7.56 -3.54 -10.73
N LEU A 120 -8.88 -3.41 -10.82
CA LEU A 120 -9.75 -3.41 -9.64
C LEU A 120 -9.55 -4.75 -8.91
N VAL A 121 -8.81 -4.68 -7.80
CA VAL A 121 -8.62 -5.80 -6.89
C VAL A 121 -9.84 -5.85 -5.99
N ASN A 122 -10.64 -6.89 -6.15
CA ASN A 122 -11.84 -7.15 -5.36
C ASN A 122 -11.75 -8.56 -4.78
N ILE A 123 -12.62 -8.90 -3.84
CA ILE A 123 -12.62 -10.21 -3.16
C ILE A 123 -12.72 -11.39 -4.15
N HIS A 124 -13.37 -11.18 -5.30
CA HIS A 124 -13.50 -12.18 -6.36
C HIS A 124 -12.30 -12.24 -7.33
N THR A 125 -11.53 -11.15 -7.48
CA THR A 125 -10.42 -11.08 -8.46
C THR A 125 -9.05 -11.27 -7.84
N LEU A 126 -8.91 -11.00 -6.54
CA LEU A 126 -7.66 -11.17 -5.78
C LEU A 126 -7.21 -12.64 -5.71
N PRO A 127 -8.06 -13.62 -5.36
CA PRO A 127 -7.60 -14.99 -5.23
C PRO A 127 -7.09 -15.58 -6.56
N GLY A 128 -7.72 -15.22 -7.68
CA GLY A 128 -7.26 -15.61 -9.02
C GLY A 128 -5.94 -14.93 -9.45
N LEU A 129 -5.59 -13.79 -8.87
CA LEU A 129 -4.26 -13.19 -9.03
C LEU A 129 -3.22 -13.91 -8.18
N VAL A 130 -3.58 -14.23 -6.93
CA VAL A 130 -2.72 -14.88 -5.95
C VAL A 130 -2.42 -16.33 -6.32
N SER A 131 -3.35 -17.03 -6.97
CA SER A 131 -3.17 -18.43 -7.39
C SER A 131 -1.95 -18.67 -8.30
N ARG A 132 -1.49 -17.65 -9.02
CA ARG A 132 -0.26 -17.72 -9.83
C ARG A 132 1.00 -17.86 -8.98
N PHE A 133 1.01 -17.29 -7.78
CA PHE A 133 2.15 -17.25 -6.87
C PHE A 133 1.98 -18.18 -5.66
N ALA A 134 0.75 -18.49 -5.27
CA ALA A 134 0.41 -19.40 -4.19
C ALA A 134 -0.59 -20.46 -4.70
N PRO A 135 -0.08 -21.56 -5.28
CA PRO A 135 -0.91 -22.64 -5.83
C PRO A 135 -1.81 -23.32 -4.79
N SER A 136 -1.49 -23.24 -3.50
CA SER A 136 -2.29 -23.81 -2.41
C SER A 136 -3.74 -23.29 -2.33
N VAL A 137 -4.01 -22.11 -2.88
CA VAL A 137 -5.36 -21.51 -2.90
C VAL A 137 -6.20 -22.07 -4.07
N ILE A 138 -5.57 -22.74 -5.05
CA ILE A 138 -6.22 -23.21 -6.27
C ILE A 138 -7.39 -24.17 -6.01
N PRO A 139 -7.28 -25.20 -5.15
CA PRO A 139 -8.39 -26.13 -4.94
C PRO A 139 -9.66 -25.43 -4.42
N VAL A 140 -9.48 -24.47 -3.51
CA VAL A 140 -10.57 -23.63 -2.99
C VAL A 140 -11.21 -22.80 -4.10
N LEU A 141 -10.43 -22.30 -5.04
CA LEU A 141 -10.92 -21.53 -6.18
C LEU A 141 -11.58 -22.39 -7.26
N ALA A 142 -11.09 -23.60 -7.49
CA ALA A 142 -11.66 -24.54 -8.45
C ALA A 142 -13.02 -25.09 -7.98
N ALA A 143 -13.19 -25.25 -6.66
CA ALA A 143 -14.44 -25.68 -6.03
C ALA A 143 -15.48 -24.55 -5.91
N SER A 144 -15.07 -23.29 -6.09
CA SER A 144 -15.88 -22.11 -5.79
C SER A 144 -16.83 -21.72 -6.94
N GLY A 145 -18.13 -21.64 -6.64
CA GLY A 145 -19.12 -20.93 -7.45
C GLY A 145 -18.97 -19.40 -7.38
N PRO A 146 -19.92 -18.60 -7.89
CA PRO A 146 -19.84 -17.13 -7.90
C PRO A 146 -19.61 -16.48 -6.52
N ASP A 147 -20.08 -17.11 -5.45
CA ASP A 147 -19.92 -16.65 -4.05
C ASP A 147 -18.81 -17.39 -3.28
N GLY A 148 -18.02 -18.23 -3.96
CA GLY A 148 -16.97 -19.00 -3.31
C GLY A 148 -17.50 -20.17 -2.46
N LEU A 149 -16.78 -20.45 -1.37
CA LEU A 149 -17.17 -21.40 -0.31
C LEU A 149 -18.07 -20.78 0.77
N MET A 150 -18.42 -19.49 0.67
CA MET A 150 -19.11 -18.78 1.75
C MET A 150 -20.49 -19.37 2.08
N ASN A 151 -21.19 -19.87 1.06
CA ASN A 151 -22.55 -20.42 1.17
C ASN A 151 -22.61 -21.90 0.73
N ASP A 152 -21.47 -22.60 0.67
CA ASP A 152 -21.44 -24.00 0.24
C ASP A 152 -21.83 -24.94 1.39
N THR A 153 -22.88 -25.72 1.20
CA THR A 153 -23.37 -26.74 2.13
C THR A 153 -23.04 -28.17 1.68
N SER A 154 -22.19 -28.32 0.66
CA SER A 154 -21.77 -29.62 0.16
C SER A 154 -21.06 -30.44 1.25
N PRO A 155 -21.31 -31.76 1.32
CA PRO A 155 -20.68 -32.61 2.32
C PRO A 155 -19.15 -32.67 2.20
N SER A 156 -18.61 -32.42 1.00
CA SER A 156 -17.16 -32.37 0.74
C SER A 156 -16.45 -31.18 1.41
N ASN A 157 -17.15 -30.05 1.57
CA ASN A 157 -16.59 -28.82 2.14
C ASN A 157 -17.15 -28.52 3.55
N ALA A 158 -17.85 -29.48 4.14
CA ALA A 158 -18.41 -29.35 5.47
C ALA A 158 -17.31 -29.22 6.54
N TRP A 159 -17.60 -28.44 7.57
CA TRP A 159 -16.71 -28.33 8.72
C TRP A 159 -16.65 -29.65 9.49
N ALA A 160 -15.52 -29.88 10.16
CA ALA A 160 -15.38 -30.99 11.09
C ALA A 160 -16.43 -30.89 12.21
N LEU A 161 -17.00 -32.04 12.58
CA LEU A 161 -18.02 -32.12 13.62
C LEU A 161 -17.46 -31.71 14.97
N LYS A 162 -18.29 -31.01 15.77
CA LYS A 162 -17.98 -30.84 17.18
C LYS A 162 -18.10 -32.17 17.92
N PRO A 163 -17.37 -32.37 19.03
CA PRO A 163 -17.49 -33.59 19.82
C PRO A 163 -18.92 -33.91 20.27
N GLU A 164 -19.71 -32.89 20.54
CA GLU A 164 -21.14 -33.02 20.92
C GLU A 164 -21.98 -33.52 19.74
N GLU A 165 -21.83 -32.89 18.57
CA GLU A 165 -22.52 -33.27 17.33
C GLU A 165 -22.10 -34.68 16.87
N PHE A 166 -20.83 -35.04 17.07
CA PHE A 166 -20.30 -36.38 16.83
C PHE A 166 -20.92 -37.41 17.79
N ALA A 167 -20.96 -37.10 19.09
CA ALA A 167 -21.55 -37.98 20.09
C ALA A 167 -23.05 -38.18 19.86
N GLU A 168 -23.77 -37.17 19.39
CA GLU A 168 -25.17 -37.26 19.02
C GLU A 168 -25.35 -38.10 17.74
N ARG A 169 -24.54 -37.86 16.70
CA ARG A 169 -24.58 -38.62 15.44
C ARG A 169 -24.41 -40.13 15.63
N TYR A 170 -23.54 -40.53 16.54
CA TYR A 170 -23.25 -41.95 16.83
C TYR A 170 -23.93 -42.45 18.12
N ASN A 171 -24.84 -41.66 18.73
CA ASN A 171 -25.55 -41.99 19.98
C ASN A 171 -24.63 -42.47 21.12
N LEU A 172 -23.48 -41.83 21.29
CA LEU A 172 -22.43 -42.25 22.23
C LEU A 172 -22.72 -41.86 23.69
N VAL A 173 -23.66 -40.93 23.94
CA VAL A 173 -23.98 -40.47 25.29
C VAL A 173 -25.39 -40.89 25.68
N GLN A 174 -25.48 -41.72 26.70
CA GLN A 174 -26.74 -42.14 27.30
C GLN A 174 -26.82 -41.63 28.73
N ARG A 175 -27.90 -40.91 29.07
CA ARG A 175 -28.15 -40.39 30.43
C ARG A 175 -26.95 -39.61 31.04
N LYS A 176 -26.27 -38.80 30.22
CA LYS A 176 -25.06 -38.02 30.59
C LYS A 176 -23.82 -38.86 30.92
N VAL A 177 -23.79 -40.13 30.52
CA VAL A 177 -22.61 -41.01 30.62
C VAL A 177 -22.22 -41.43 29.21
N LEU A 178 -20.92 -41.41 28.92
CA LEU A 178 -20.37 -41.89 27.66
C LEU A 178 -20.37 -43.42 27.64
N ASP A 179 -20.99 -44.01 26.63
CA ASP A 179 -20.88 -45.44 26.33
C ASP A 179 -19.50 -45.73 25.73
N ARG A 180 -18.65 -46.39 26.52
CA ARG A 180 -17.26 -46.67 26.16
C ARG A 180 -17.14 -47.75 25.11
N GLU A 181 -18.06 -48.71 25.08
CA GLU A 181 -18.01 -49.82 24.12
C GLU A 181 -18.43 -49.33 22.74
N ALA A 182 -19.52 -48.56 22.67
CA ALA A 182 -19.94 -47.91 21.44
C ALA A 182 -18.89 -46.92 20.91
N ALA A 183 -18.32 -46.09 21.79
CA ALA A 183 -17.27 -45.16 21.39
C ALA A 183 -16.02 -45.88 20.87
N ARG A 184 -15.63 -46.98 21.51
CA ARG A 184 -14.51 -47.81 21.07
C ARG A 184 -14.74 -48.38 19.68
N ALA A 185 -15.92 -48.93 19.41
CA ALA A 185 -16.24 -49.49 18.09
C ALA A 185 -16.15 -48.43 16.98
N VAL A 186 -16.69 -47.22 17.22
CA VAL A 186 -16.62 -46.11 16.25
C VAL A 186 -15.18 -45.65 16.01
N PHE A 187 -14.35 -45.59 17.06
CA PHE A 187 -12.94 -45.22 16.89
C PHE A 187 -12.11 -46.32 16.21
N GLU A 188 -12.40 -47.60 16.46
CA GLU A 188 -11.76 -48.72 15.76
C GLU A 188 -12.08 -48.70 14.26
N GLU A 189 -13.31 -48.32 13.88
CA GLU A 189 -13.70 -48.15 12.47
C GLU A 189 -12.95 -46.99 11.78
N GLN A 190 -12.61 -45.92 12.51
CA GLN A 190 -11.88 -44.77 11.96
C GLN A 190 -10.40 -45.02 11.66
N VAL A 191 -9.83 -46.11 12.16
CA VAL A 191 -8.40 -46.45 11.94
C VAL A 191 -8.12 -46.74 10.46
N GLY A 192 -9.12 -47.20 9.71
CA GLY A 192 -8.99 -47.59 8.31
C GLY A 192 -8.44 -49.00 8.13
N ASP A 193 -8.23 -49.38 6.87
CA ASP A 193 -7.76 -50.72 6.49
C ASP A 193 -6.25 -50.88 6.68
N VAL A 194 -5.81 -52.11 6.92
CA VAL A 194 -4.38 -52.44 6.97
C VAL A 194 -3.82 -52.41 5.54
N HIS A 195 -2.73 -51.68 5.34
CA HIS A 195 -2.04 -51.62 4.05
C HIS A 195 -0.87 -52.62 4.01
N ASP A 196 -0.87 -53.53 3.03
CA ASP A 196 0.20 -54.52 2.84
C ASP A 196 1.26 -54.08 1.80
N GLY A 197 1.07 -52.92 1.16
CA GLY A 197 2.04 -52.34 0.25
C GLY A 197 1.66 -50.98 -0.35
N LEU A 198 2.56 -50.45 -1.18
CA LEU A 198 2.39 -49.14 -1.84
C LEU A 198 1.29 -49.12 -2.91
N LEU A 199 0.89 -50.28 -3.42
CA LEU A 199 -0.13 -50.41 -4.46
C LEU A 199 -1.55 -50.46 -3.87
N ASP A 200 -1.68 -50.81 -2.59
CA ASP A 200 -2.95 -50.87 -1.88
C ASP A 200 -3.41 -49.48 -1.42
N LEU A 201 -2.49 -48.52 -1.41
CA LEU A 201 -2.78 -47.13 -1.11
C LEU A 201 -3.61 -46.50 -2.22
N THR A 202 -4.57 -45.69 -1.82
CA THR A 202 -5.36 -44.90 -2.76
C THR A 202 -4.47 -43.92 -3.53
N PRO A 203 -4.88 -43.47 -4.72
CA PRO A 203 -4.06 -42.58 -5.55
C PRO A 203 -3.63 -41.28 -4.82
N TYR A 204 -4.49 -40.74 -3.96
CA TYR A 204 -4.20 -39.53 -3.19
C TYR A 204 -3.22 -39.78 -2.04
N GLU A 205 -3.34 -40.91 -1.34
CA GLU A 205 -2.37 -41.34 -0.31
C GLU A 205 -0.99 -41.55 -0.92
N ARG A 206 -0.91 -42.19 -2.09
CA ARG A 206 0.35 -42.39 -2.81
C ARG A 206 1.01 -41.07 -3.20
N ALA A 207 0.22 -40.10 -3.66
CA ALA A 207 0.72 -38.78 -4.01
C ALA A 207 1.26 -38.03 -2.78
N LEU A 208 0.54 -38.06 -1.66
CA LEU A 208 0.99 -37.45 -0.40
C LEU A 208 2.24 -38.15 0.15
N LEU A 209 2.27 -39.48 0.10
CA LEU A 209 3.44 -40.26 0.52
C LEU A 209 4.68 -39.90 -0.32
N ALA A 210 4.53 -39.69 -1.63
CA ALA A 210 5.62 -39.23 -2.48
C ALA A 210 6.12 -37.83 -2.10
N VAL A 211 5.21 -36.89 -1.80
CA VAL A 211 5.58 -35.55 -1.30
C VAL A 211 6.35 -35.65 0.01
N PHE A 212 5.85 -36.41 0.98
CA PHE A 212 6.52 -36.61 2.27
C PHE A 212 7.84 -37.34 2.12
N GLY A 213 7.91 -38.35 1.25
CA GLY A 213 9.14 -39.11 1.01
C GLY A 213 10.24 -38.27 0.36
N LEU A 214 9.88 -37.41 -0.59
CA LEU A 214 10.81 -36.43 -1.18
C LEU A 214 11.36 -35.47 -0.12
N GLN A 215 10.51 -35.00 0.80
CA GLN A 215 10.92 -34.05 1.84
C GLN A 215 11.73 -34.71 2.96
N VAL A 216 11.29 -35.86 3.47
CA VAL A 216 11.86 -36.48 4.68
C VAL A 216 13.01 -37.42 4.36
N PHE A 217 12.87 -38.30 3.36
CA PHE A 217 13.89 -39.31 3.05
C PHE A 217 14.95 -38.79 2.08
N LEU A 218 14.57 -37.98 1.10
CA LEU A 218 15.47 -37.48 0.06
C LEU A 218 15.95 -36.05 0.32
N ASN A 219 15.35 -35.35 1.29
CA ASN A 219 15.62 -33.94 1.61
C ASN A 219 15.52 -33.00 0.39
N ASP A 220 14.74 -33.37 -0.63
CA ASP A 220 14.51 -32.56 -1.82
C ASP A 220 13.22 -31.76 -1.68
N ARG A 221 13.33 -30.67 -0.94
CA ARG A 221 12.22 -29.74 -0.74
C ARG A 221 11.70 -29.14 -2.05
N LYS A 222 12.56 -28.92 -3.05
CA LYS A 222 12.16 -28.29 -4.31
C LYS A 222 11.28 -29.23 -5.12
N ALA A 223 11.66 -30.51 -5.21
CA ALA A 223 10.83 -31.52 -5.88
C ALA A 223 9.50 -31.73 -5.15
N ALA A 224 9.51 -31.78 -3.81
CA ALA A 224 8.30 -31.93 -3.01
C ALA A 224 7.32 -30.76 -3.21
N THR A 225 7.81 -29.51 -3.16
CA THR A 225 6.96 -28.32 -3.41
C THR A 225 6.45 -28.30 -4.84
N ARG A 226 7.27 -28.66 -5.82
CA ARG A 226 6.84 -28.73 -7.22
C ARG A 226 5.73 -29.75 -7.44
N LEU A 227 5.86 -30.95 -6.87
CA LEU A 227 4.84 -31.99 -6.95
C LEU A 227 3.53 -31.51 -6.32
N LEU A 228 3.59 -30.86 -5.15
CA LEU A 228 2.41 -30.30 -4.48
C LEU A 228 1.77 -29.17 -5.30
N ASP A 229 2.56 -28.29 -5.90
CA ASP A 229 2.08 -27.21 -6.76
C ASP A 229 1.41 -27.74 -8.03
N ASP A 230 1.98 -28.79 -8.63
CA ASP A 230 1.43 -29.45 -9.82
C ASP A 230 0.10 -30.16 -9.49
N LEU A 231 0.01 -30.83 -8.33
CA LEU A 231 -1.24 -31.40 -7.81
C LEU A 231 -2.31 -30.31 -7.63
N ASN A 232 -1.97 -29.20 -6.96
CA ASN A 232 -2.90 -28.09 -6.78
C ASN A 232 -3.38 -27.50 -8.12
N ARG A 233 -2.50 -27.37 -9.10
CA ARG A 233 -2.84 -26.87 -10.45
C ARG A 233 -3.74 -27.83 -11.23
N SER A 234 -3.60 -29.13 -11.04
CA SER A 234 -4.46 -30.13 -11.71
C SER A 234 -5.94 -29.96 -11.34
N CYS A 235 -6.26 -29.41 -10.17
CA CYS A 235 -7.65 -29.12 -9.77
C CYS A 235 -8.37 -28.10 -10.68
N MET A 236 -7.64 -27.31 -11.47
CA MET A 236 -8.23 -26.35 -12.44
C MET A 236 -8.53 -26.97 -13.80
N ILE A 237 -7.98 -28.16 -14.09
CA ILE A 237 -8.18 -28.85 -15.36
C ILE A 237 -9.44 -29.71 -15.19
N LYS A 238 -10.59 -29.19 -15.66
CA LYS A 238 -11.84 -29.95 -15.76
C LYS A 238 -11.97 -30.60 -17.14
#